data_AF-A0A498KAG5-F1
#
_entry.id   AF-A0A498KAG5-F1
#
_cell.length_a   1.000
_cell.length_b   1.000
_cell.length_c   1.000
_cell.angle_alpha   90.00
_cell.angle_beta   90.00
_cell.angle_gamma   90.00
#
_symmetry.space_group_name_H-M   'P 1'
#
loop_
_entity.id
_entity.type
_entity.pdbx_description
1 polymer ?
#
loop_
_entity_poly.entity_id
_entity_poly.type
_entity_poly.pdbx_seq_one_letter_code
_entity_poly.pdbx_strand_id
1 'polypeptide(L)' 'MTVKAPVIMGYSLEKRIIPRFSVVKVLKLKGLMDENKNLGSVLCLTKKQFLERFVTGYRTEVPQLSRVYQGKAAIQDV' A
#
# COMPACT_ATOMS: atom_id res chain seq x y z
N MET A 1 -30.92 6.41 -0.95
CA MET A 1 -30.29 5.24 -0.28
C MET A 1 -30.57 4.04 -1.19
N THR A 2 -29.61 3.46 -1.91
CA THR A 2 -28.69 2.46 -1.36
C THR A 2 -27.57 2.20 -2.38
N VAL A 3 -26.32 2.44 -1.98
CA VAL A 3 -25.14 2.07 -2.77
C VAL A 3 -24.97 0.55 -2.67
N LYS A 4 -25.15 -0.16 -3.79
CA LYS A 4 -24.90 -1.60 -3.89
C LYS A 4 -23.39 -1.83 -3.99
N ALA A 5 -22.74 -2.05 -2.86
CA ALA A 5 -21.40 -2.64 -2.80
C ALA A 5 -21.36 -3.80 -1.80
N PRO A 6 -22.09 -4.91 -2.04
CA PRO A 6 -22.33 -5.93 -1.02
C PRO A 6 -21.18 -6.94 -0.83
N VAL A 7 -20.00 -6.72 -1.44
CA VAL A 7 -18.83 -7.61 -1.26
C VAL A 7 -17.59 -6.84 -0.78
N ILE A 8 -17.62 -5.51 -0.79
CA ILE A 8 -16.46 -4.68 -0.48
C ILE A 8 -16.49 -4.17 0.98
N MET A 9 -17.67 -4.08 1.59
CA MET A 9 -17.84 -3.60 2.97
C MET A 9 -17.45 -4.62 4.06
N GLY A 10 -17.30 -5.91 3.74
CA GLY A 10 -17.02 -6.96 4.74
C GLY A 10 -15.55 -7.23 5.05
N TYR A 11 -14.62 -6.81 4.19
CA TYR A 11 -13.18 -7.00 4.39
C TYR A 11 -12.45 -5.66 4.28
N SER A 12 -12.52 -4.88 5.37
CA SER A 12 -11.80 -3.63 5.64
C SER A 12 -10.97 -3.09 4.47
N LEU A 13 -11.63 -2.35 3.57
CA LEU A 13 -10.91 -1.55 2.58
C LEU A 13 -9.86 -0.69 3.26
N GLU A 14 -10.17 -0.12 4.43
CA GLU A 14 -9.19 0.62 5.24
C GLU A 14 -7.98 -0.24 5.60
N LYS A 15 -8.16 -1.48 6.06
CA LYS A 15 -7.03 -2.35 6.44
C LYS A 15 -6.26 -2.96 5.25
N ARG A 16 -6.75 -2.83 4.01
CA ARG A 16 -6.06 -3.35 2.81
C ARG A 16 -5.56 -2.23 1.89
N ILE A 17 -6.39 -1.24 1.62
CA ILE A 17 -6.08 -0.11 0.75
C ILE A 17 -5.15 0.87 1.45
N ILE A 18 -5.43 1.28 2.70
CA ILE A 18 -4.56 2.24 3.41
C ILE A 18 -3.12 1.74 3.51
N PRO A 19 -2.80 0.52 3.98
CA PRO A 19 -1.41 0.10 4.07
C PRO A 19 -0.74 -0.06 2.70
N ARG A 20 -1.48 -0.42 1.65
CA ARG A 20 -0.94 -0.47 0.28
C ARG A 20 -0.65 0.93 -0.26
N PHE A 21 -1.56 1.87 -0.03
CA PHE A 21 -1.42 3.25 -0.46
C PHE A 21 -0.29 3.97 0.29
N SER A 22 -0.17 3.74 1.60
CA SER A 22 0.92 4.26 2.42
C SER A 22 2.29 3.78 1.94
N VAL A 23 2.41 2.49 1.60
CA VAL A 23 3.65 1.94 1.01
C VAL A 23 3.97 2.62 -0.32
N VAL A 24 2.99 2.76 -1.22
CA VAL A 24 3.21 3.45 -2.51
C VAL A 24 3.57 4.92 -2.30
N LYS A 25 2.91 5.62 -1.37
CA LYS A 25 3.22 7.01 -1.03
C LYS A 25 4.66 7.14 -0.54
N VAL A 26 5.12 6.27 0.35
CA VAL A 26 6.51 6.27 0.84
C VAL A 26 7.50 5.99 -0.30
N LEU A 27 7.19 5.05 -1.19
CA LEU A 27 8.06 4.74 -2.34
C LEU A 27 8.14 5.90 -3.33
N LYS A 28 7.02 6.60 -3.57
CA LYS A 28 6.99 7.84 -4.38
C LYS A 28 7.80 8.95 -3.72
N LEU A 29 7.61 9.20 -2.42
CA LEU A 29 8.37 10.21 -1.67
C LEU A 29 9.87 9.95 -1.66
N LYS A 30 10.29 8.67 -1.67
CA LYS A 30 11.70 8.30 -1.78
C LYS A 30 12.24 8.28 -3.22
N GLY A 31 11.42 8.55 -4.24
CA GLY A 31 11.82 8.49 -5.64
C GLY A 31 12.08 7.07 -6.17
N LEU A 32 11.63 6.04 -5.46
CA LEU A 32 11.83 4.62 -5.82
C LEU A 32 10.72 4.08 -6.75
N MET A 33 9.69 4.89 -6.96
CA MET A 33 8.53 4.54 -7.76
C MET A 33 8.07 5.77 -8.53
N ASP A 34 7.95 5.59 -9.85
CA ASP A 34 7.51 6.64 -10.76
C ASP A 34 6.08 7.11 -10.44
N GLU A 35 5.83 8.41 -10.58
CA GLU A 35 4.51 8.99 -10.31
C GLU A 35 3.43 8.43 -11.23
N ASN A 36 3.81 8.06 -12.46
CA ASN A 36 2.93 7.50 -13.49
C ASN A 36 2.57 6.04 -13.28
N LYS A 37 3.19 5.36 -12.29
CA LYS A 37 2.94 3.94 -12.08
C LYS A 37 1.52 3.74 -11.54
N ASN A 38 0.71 3.02 -12.33
CA ASN A 38 -0.72 2.91 -12.11
C ASN A 38 -1.04 2.30 -10.72
N LEU A 39 -1.54 3.14 -9.80
CA LEU A 39 -2.00 2.73 -8.48
C LEU A 39 -3.06 1.63 -8.56
N GLY A 40 -3.90 1.66 -9.61
CA GLY A 40 -4.87 0.60 -9.88
C GLY A 40 -4.21 -0.77 -10.04
N SER A 41 -3.12 -0.85 -10.79
CA SER A 41 -2.38 -2.11 -10.96
C SER A 41 -1.78 -2.60 -9.65
N VAL A 42 -1.31 -1.71 -8.78
CA VAL A 42 -0.76 -2.07 -7.46
C VAL A 42 -1.85 -2.58 -6.52
N LEU A 43 -3.02 -1.94 -6.54
CA LEU A 43 -4.18 -2.33 -5.74
C LEU A 43 -4.80 -3.64 -6.24
N CYS A 44 -4.73 -3.93 -7.54
CA CYS A 44 -5.15 -5.19 -8.13
C CYS A 44 -4.23 -6.38 -7.78
N LEU A 45 -3.02 -6.15 -7.26
CA LEU A 45 -2.14 -7.25 -6.84
C LEU A 45 -2.72 -8.02 -5.65
N THR A 46 -2.48 -9.34 -5.67
CA THR A 46 -2.76 -10.18 -4.50
C THR A 46 -1.84 -9.78 -3.34
N LYS A 47 -2.27 -10.03 -2.10
CA LYS A 47 -1.51 -9.67 -0.89
C LYS A 47 -0.08 -10.23 -0.92
N LYS A 48 0.10 -11.47 -1.39
CA LYS A 48 1.40 -12.13 -1.50
C LYS A 48 2.32 -11.42 -2.50
N GLN A 49 1.81 -11.19 -3.72
CA GLN A 49 2.53 -10.47 -4.77
C GLN A 49 2.94 -9.06 -4.34
N PHE A 50 2.03 -8.35 -3.67
CA PHE A 50 2.32 -7.02 -3.13
C PHE A 50 3.44 -7.06 -2.08
N LEU A 51 3.37 -7.99 -1.13
CA LEU A 51 4.39 -8.12 -0.09
C LEU A 51 5.76 -8.46 -0.68
N GLU A 52 5.82 -9.41 -1.60
CA GLU A 52 7.09 -9.85 -2.19
C GLU A 52 7.74 -8.73 -3.04
N ARG A 53 6.96 -8.10 -3.92
CA ARG A 53 7.48 -7.04 -4.81
C ARG A 53 7.73 -5.72 -4.08
N PHE A 54 6.80 -5.28 -3.25
CA PHE A 54 6.87 -3.95 -2.64
C PHE A 54 7.49 -3.97 -1.25
N VAL A 55 7.12 -4.90 -0.38
CA VAL A 55 7.61 -4.89 1.01
C VAL A 55 8.98 -5.57 1.14
N THR A 56 9.16 -6.74 0.52
CA THR A 56 10.42 -7.48 0.54
C THR A 56 11.41 -6.90 -0.48
N GLY A 57 10.97 -6.59 -1.70
CA GLY A 57 11.82 -6.00 -2.74
C GLY A 57 12.47 -4.68 -2.31
N TYR A 58 11.69 -3.77 -1.74
CA TYR A 58 12.21 -2.49 -1.23
C TYR A 58 12.63 -2.54 0.24
N ARG A 59 12.77 -3.73 0.85
CA ARG A 59 13.23 -3.85 2.25
C ARG A 59 14.63 -3.27 2.44
N THR A 60 15.49 -3.43 1.44
CA THR A 60 16.87 -2.94 1.45
C THR A 60 16.93 -1.42 1.36
N GLU A 61 16.08 -0.81 0.54
CA GLU A 61 16.04 0.63 0.32
C GLU A 61 15.20 1.37 1.39
N VAL A 62 14.18 0.68 1.91
CA VAL A 62 13.19 1.21 2.85
C VAL A 62 12.88 0.16 3.93
N PRO A 63 13.78 -0.04 4.90
CA PRO A 63 13.56 -1.03 5.97
C PRO A 63 12.30 -0.74 6.81
N GLN A 64 11.90 0.54 6.88
CA GLN A 64 10.66 0.98 7.53
C GLN A 64 9.37 0.63 6.77
N LEU A 65 9.44 0.19 5.52
CA LEU A 65 8.27 -0.09 4.68
C LEU A 65 7.40 -1.23 5.23
N SER A 66 8.05 -2.24 5.84
CA SER A 66 7.35 -3.32 6.55
C SER A 66 6.59 -2.80 7.77
N ARG A 67 7.13 -1.81 8.49
CA ARG A 67 6.44 -1.17 9.63
C ARG A 67 5.27 -0.30 9.18
N VAL A 68 5.43 0.43 8.07
CA VAL A 68 4.36 1.22 7.44
C VAL A 68 3.23 0.32 6.96
N TYR A 69 3.55 -0.80 6.32
CA TYR A 69 2.55 -1.78 5.88
C TYR A 69 1.78 -2.40 7.06
N GLN A 70 2.45 -2.63 8.20
CA GLN A 70 1.81 -3.11 9.43
C GLN A 70 0.98 -2.03 10.15
N GLY A 71 0.96 -0.79 9.67
CA GLY A 71 0.29 0.33 10.34
C GLY A 71 0.96 0.73 11.65
N LYS A 72 2.19 0.28 11.91
CA LYS A 72 2.95 0.56 13.14
C LYS A 72 3.81 1.81 13.05
N ALA A 73 3.97 2.37 11.85
CA ALA A 73 4.59 3.66 11.62
C ALA A 73 3.53 4.56 10.99
N ALA A 74 3.06 5.55 11.74
CA ALA A 74 2.38 6.69 11.17
C ALA A 74 3.39 7.38 10.25
N ILE A 75 2.98 7.70 9.02
CA ILE A 75 3.74 8.57 8.14
C ILE A 75 3.78 9.91 8.90
N GLN A 76 4.89 10.18 9.58
CA GLN A 76 5.10 11.51 10.16
C GLN A 76 5.33 12.43 8.96
N ASP A 77 4.37 13.31 8.78
CA ASP A 77 4.33 14.44 7.88
C ASP A 77 5.70 15.13 7.88
N VAL A 78 6.28 15.30 6.68
CA VAL A 78 7.37 16.25 6.43
C VAL A 78 6.90 17.21 5.37
#